data_AF-C7X9E8-F1
#
_entry.id   AF-C7X9E8-F1
#
_cell.length_a   1.000
_cell.length_b   1.000
_cell.length_c   1.000
_cell.angle_alpha   90.00
_cell.angle_beta   90.00
_cell.angle_gamma   90.00
#
_symmetry.space_group_name_H-M   'P 1'
#
loop_
_entity.id
_entity.type
_entity.pdbx_description
1 polymer ?
#
loop_
_entity_poly.entity_id
_entity_poly.type
_entity_poly.pdbx_seq_one_letter_code
_entity_poly.pdbx_strand_id
1 'polypeptide(L)'
;MAGYKKQHTDGPNSEDKALDLFAEMMIEKIESIRKDWRKPWFTEEALQWPCNLSGREYNGMNAIMLLIHCEKEGYKIPRFCTFECVQRLNKSDKDNQEKPRVSVLRGEKSFPIMLTTFTCIHKDSGEKIKYDDYKKLSDNEKKEYNVYPKMQVFRVFNVARASVMVA
;
A
#
# COMPACT_ATOMS: atom_id res chain seq x y z
N MET A 1 10.17 26.79 12.25
CA MET A 1 9.91 25.35 12.01
C MET A 1 8.51 25.03 12.54
N ALA A 2 7.49 25.01 11.68
CA ALA A 2 6.13 24.67 12.11
C ALA A 2 6.07 23.17 12.41
N GLY A 3 5.99 22.81 13.69
CA GLY A 3 5.85 21.44 14.14
C GLY A 3 4.55 20.84 13.62
N TYR A 4 4.65 19.68 12.98
CA TYR A 4 3.51 18.87 12.56
C TYR A 4 2.72 18.47 13.82
N LYS A 5 1.62 19.16 14.13
CA LYS A 5 0.76 18.79 15.26
C LYS A 5 0.00 17.51 14.91
N LYS A 6 0.51 16.36 15.36
CA LYS A 6 -0.27 15.11 15.40
C LYS A 6 -1.40 15.31 16.41
N GLN A 7 -2.65 15.18 15.96
CA GLN A 7 -3.79 15.09 16.88
C GLN A 7 -3.65 13.77 17.64
N HIS A 8 -3.31 13.84 18.92
CA HIS A 8 -3.27 12.67 19.80
C HIS A 8 -4.71 12.32 20.18
N THR A 9 -5.24 11.25 19.60
CA THR A 9 -6.34 10.47 20.18
C THR A 9 -5.73 9.41 21.10
N ASP A 10 -6.38 9.05 22.21
CA ASP A 10 -5.86 8.17 23.28
C ASP A 10 -5.68 6.67 22.90
N GLY A 11 -5.26 6.37 21.67
CA GLY A 11 -4.93 5.01 21.23
C GLY A 11 -4.09 4.97 19.95
N PRO A 12 -3.43 3.83 19.66
CA PRO A 12 -2.57 3.69 18.49
C PRO A 12 -3.40 3.90 17.24
N ASN A 13 -2.96 4.82 16.39
CA ASN A 13 -3.63 5.15 15.15
C ASN A 13 -3.38 4.04 14.11
N SER A 14 -3.99 4.14 12.93
CA SER A 14 -3.83 3.12 11.88
C SER A 14 -2.38 2.95 11.41
N GLU A 15 -1.57 4.00 11.47
CA GLU A 15 -0.15 3.97 11.12
C GLU A 15 0.63 3.15 12.15
N ASP A 16 0.43 3.44 13.45
CA ASP A 16 1.10 2.74 14.55
C ASP A 16 0.81 1.23 14.47
N LYS A 17 -0.47 0.85 14.30
CA LYS A 17 -0.87 -0.56 14.16
C LYS A 17 -0.25 -1.25 12.94
N ALA A 18 -0.06 -0.52 11.83
CA ALA A 18 0.55 -1.07 10.64
C ALA A 18 2.07 -1.21 10.81
N LEU A 19 2.72 -0.28 11.51
CA LEU A 19 4.14 -0.37 11.86
C LEU A 19 4.41 -1.53 12.81
N ASP A 20 3.56 -1.74 13.82
CA ASP A 20 3.67 -2.88 14.74
C ASP A 20 3.58 -4.21 13.98
N LEU A 21 2.57 -4.36 13.11
CA LEU A 21 2.43 -5.54 12.25
C LEU A 21 3.67 -5.76 11.38
N PHE A 22 4.21 -4.70 10.76
CA PHE A 22 5.41 -4.81 9.92
C PHE A 22 6.63 -5.23 10.74
N ALA A 23 6.79 -4.71 11.94
CA ALA A 23 7.88 -5.09 12.84
C ALA A 23 7.75 -6.57 13.24
N GLU A 24 6.57 -7.02 13.65
CA GLU A 24 6.29 -8.42 13.98
C GLU A 24 6.62 -9.35 12.81
N MET A 25 6.14 -9.03 11.60
CA MET A 25 6.43 -9.82 10.41
C MET A 25 7.92 -9.90 10.07
N MET A 26 8.65 -8.80 10.25
CA MET A 26 10.09 -8.79 10.02
C MET A 26 10.84 -9.62 11.04
N ILE A 27 10.46 -9.54 12.32
CA ILE A 27 11.05 -10.34 13.39
C ILE A 27 10.81 -11.83 13.10
N GLU A 28 9.56 -12.23 12.84
CA GLU A 28 9.20 -13.60 12.47
C GLU A 28 10.05 -14.08 11.28
N LYS A 29 10.19 -13.23 10.26
CA LYS A 29 10.93 -13.58 9.05
C LYS A 29 12.42 -13.77 9.32
N ILE A 30 13.04 -12.84 10.06
CA ILE A 30 14.45 -12.91 10.45
C ILE A 30 14.71 -14.16 11.28
N GLU A 31 13.85 -14.46 12.27
CA GLU A 31 13.96 -15.65 13.10
C GLU A 31 13.86 -16.95 12.30
N SER A 32 13.01 -16.97 11.25
CA SER A 32 12.87 -18.15 10.38
C SER A 32 14.13 -18.48 9.56
N ILE A 33 14.93 -17.46 9.22
CA ILE A 33 16.16 -17.60 8.42
C ILE A 33 17.40 -17.69 9.32
N ARG A 34 17.34 -17.16 10.55
CA ARG A 34 18.48 -17.10 11.48
C ARG A 34 19.18 -18.45 11.69
N LYS A 35 18.44 -19.57 11.67
CA LYS A 35 19.00 -20.92 11.84
C LYS A 35 19.87 -21.36 10.65
N ASP A 36 19.54 -20.91 9.44
CA ASP A 36 20.32 -21.14 8.23
C ASP A 36 20.32 -19.88 7.36
N TRP A 37 21.32 -19.03 7.60
CA TRP A 37 21.46 -17.74 6.91
C TRP A 37 21.70 -17.88 5.40
N ARG A 38 22.03 -19.08 4.91
CA ARG A 38 22.17 -19.36 3.48
C ARG A 38 20.82 -19.56 2.81
N LYS A 39 19.77 -19.84 3.58
CA LYS A 39 18.41 -19.94 3.06
C LYS A 39 18.02 -18.57 2.47
N PRO A 40 17.49 -18.53 1.24
CA PRO A 40 17.05 -17.27 0.66
C PRO A 40 15.94 -16.65 1.50
N TRP A 41 15.86 -15.32 1.45
CA TRP A 41 14.79 -14.60 2.15
C TRP A 41 13.41 -14.97 1.63
N PHE A 42 13.25 -15.43 0.40
CA PHE A 42 11.98 -15.91 -0.13
C PHE A 42 12.21 -17.27 -0.81
N THR A 43 11.24 -18.18 -0.73
CA THR A 43 11.32 -19.49 -1.39
C THR A 43 11.55 -19.39 -2.90
N GLU A 44 12.28 -20.36 -3.46
CA GLU A 44 12.73 -20.35 -4.87
C GLU A 44 11.62 -20.47 -5.92
N GLU A 45 10.38 -20.84 -5.54
CA GLU A 45 9.21 -20.58 -6.39
C GLU A 45 9.01 -19.07 -6.46
N ALA A 46 9.69 -18.44 -7.42
CA ALA A 46 9.85 -17.00 -7.51
C ALA A 46 8.48 -16.31 -7.62
N LEU A 47 7.97 -15.86 -6.47
CA LEU A 47 6.92 -14.87 -6.39
C LEU A 47 7.35 -13.66 -7.22
N GLN A 48 6.51 -13.30 -8.20
CA GLN A 48 6.73 -12.08 -8.97
C GLN A 48 6.73 -10.85 -8.04
N TRP A 49 7.35 -9.76 -8.50
CA TRP A 49 7.30 -8.53 -7.74
C TRP A 49 5.84 -8.06 -7.55
N PRO A 50 5.43 -7.66 -6.33
CA PRO A 50 4.04 -7.37 -6.08
C PRO A 50 3.60 -6.12 -6.82
N CYS A 51 2.42 -6.18 -7.42
CA CYS A 51 1.82 -5.07 -8.14
C CYS A 51 0.34 -4.91 -7.82
N ASN A 52 -0.20 -3.74 -8.13
CA ASN A 52 -1.64 -3.51 -8.06
C ASN A 52 -2.38 -4.11 -9.29
N LEU A 53 -3.70 -3.96 -9.36
CA LEU A 53 -4.49 -4.45 -10.50
C LEU A 53 -4.12 -3.83 -11.85
N SER A 54 -3.58 -2.61 -11.87
CA SER A 54 -3.11 -1.97 -13.11
C SER A 54 -1.69 -2.40 -13.50
N GLY A 55 -1.07 -3.33 -12.75
CA GLY A 55 0.31 -3.77 -12.99
C GLY A 55 1.39 -2.80 -12.50
N ARG A 56 1.02 -1.72 -11.77
CA ARG A 56 2.00 -0.84 -11.14
C ARG A 56 2.60 -1.57 -9.93
N GLU A 57 3.91 -1.71 -9.95
CA GLU A 57 4.69 -2.32 -8.88
C GLU A 57 4.63 -1.51 -7.59
N TYR A 58 4.58 -2.22 -6.46
CA TYR A 58 4.83 -1.61 -5.15
C TYR A 58 6.33 -1.36 -4.96
N ASN A 59 6.66 -0.39 -4.12
CA ASN A 59 8.03 0.01 -3.85
C ASN A 59 8.37 -0.04 -2.35
N GLY A 60 9.68 -0.01 -2.06
CA GLY A 60 10.21 0.05 -0.72
C GLY A 60 9.65 -1.02 0.22
N MET A 61 9.28 -0.60 1.42
CA MET A 61 8.77 -1.49 2.47
C MET A 61 7.47 -2.19 2.05
N ASN A 62 6.57 -1.53 1.32
CA ASN A 62 5.31 -2.16 0.89
C ASN A 62 5.56 -3.40 0.04
N ALA A 63 6.53 -3.35 -0.87
CA ALA A 63 6.84 -4.50 -1.72
C ALA A 63 7.35 -5.69 -0.89
N ILE A 64 8.26 -5.43 0.04
CA ILE A 64 8.84 -6.46 0.91
C ILE A 64 7.75 -7.07 1.81
N MET A 65 6.93 -6.24 2.47
CA MET A 65 5.87 -6.73 3.35
C MET A 65 4.81 -7.53 2.61
N LEU A 66 4.44 -7.12 1.40
CA LEU A 66 3.50 -7.87 0.56
C LEU A 66 4.09 -9.21 0.10
N LEU A 67 5.39 -9.29 -0.17
CA LEU A 67 6.05 -10.56 -0.49
C LEU A 67 6.09 -11.52 0.71
N ILE A 68 6.48 -11.02 1.89
CA ILE A 68 6.44 -11.81 3.14
C ILE A 68 5.02 -12.27 3.42
N HIS A 69 4.03 -11.39 3.21
CA HIS A 69 2.62 -11.74 3.38
C HIS A 69 2.16 -12.82 2.39
N CYS A 70 2.55 -12.73 1.12
CA CYS A 70 2.27 -13.77 0.13
C CYS A 70 2.85 -15.12 0.52
N GLU A 71 4.10 -15.16 0.97
CA GLU A 71 4.75 -16.39 1.42
C GLU A 71 4.05 -16.97 2.65
N LYS A 72 3.68 -16.12 3.63
CA LYS A 72 2.98 -16.53 4.86
C LYS A 72 1.59 -17.12 4.58
N GLU A 73 0.83 -16.52 3.68
CA GLU A 73 -0.54 -16.95 3.33
C GLU A 73 -0.60 -17.96 2.17
N GLY A 74 0.55 -18.29 1.56
CA GLY A 74 0.63 -19.17 0.40
C GLY A 74 0.01 -18.60 -0.89
N TYR A 75 -0.03 -17.27 -1.03
CA TYR A 75 -0.53 -16.63 -2.25
C TYR A 75 0.47 -16.80 -3.38
N LYS A 76 0.02 -17.37 -4.51
CA LYS A 76 0.86 -17.55 -5.71
C LYS A 76 0.91 -16.33 -6.62
N ILE A 77 -0.13 -15.49 -6.56
CA ILE A 77 -0.28 -14.30 -7.41
C ILE A 77 -0.14 -13.07 -6.52
N PRO A 78 1.01 -12.36 -6.56
CA PRO A 78 1.26 -11.19 -5.73
C PRO A 78 0.59 -9.93 -6.30
N ARG A 79 -0.72 -10.00 -6.56
CA ARG A 79 -1.53 -8.88 -7.04
C ARG A 79 -2.49 -8.45 -5.95
N PHE A 80 -2.57 -7.15 -5.74
CA PHE A 80 -3.34 -6.57 -4.63
C PHE A 80 -4.27 -5.45 -5.08
N CYS A 81 -5.40 -5.32 -4.40
CA CYS A 81 -6.40 -4.29 -4.68
C CYS A 81 -7.05 -3.76 -3.41
N THR A 82 -7.51 -2.51 -3.42
CA THR A 82 -8.35 -2.00 -2.34
C THR A 82 -9.78 -2.52 -2.50
N PHE A 83 -10.54 -2.55 -1.42
CA PHE A 83 -11.97 -2.91 -1.47
C PHE A 83 -12.75 -2.01 -2.44
N GLU A 84 -12.45 -0.72 -2.45
CA GLU A 84 -13.06 0.24 -3.38
C GLU A 84 -12.76 -0.11 -4.85
N CYS A 85 -11.55 -0.60 -5.14
CA CYS A 85 -11.22 -1.07 -6.48
C CYS A 85 -12.07 -2.27 -6.90
N VAL A 86 -12.32 -3.22 -6.00
CA VAL A 86 -13.23 -4.36 -6.25
C VAL A 86 -14.66 -3.86 -6.53
N GLN A 87 -15.16 -2.91 -5.75
CA GLN A 87 -16.49 -2.33 -5.98
C GLN A 87 -16.59 -1.61 -7.33
N ARG A 88 -15.53 -0.93 -7.77
CA ARG A 88 -15.50 -0.28 -9.09
C ARG A 88 -15.59 -1.28 -10.24
N LEU A 89 -14.99 -2.47 -10.10
CA LEU A 89 -15.08 -3.53 -11.12
C LEU A 89 -16.51 -4.05 -11.33
N ASN A 90 -17.37 -3.91 -10.32
CA ASN A 90 -18.77 -4.33 -10.39
C ASN A 90 -19.72 -3.25 -10.93
N LYS A 91 -19.23 -2.03 -11.19
CA LYS A 91 -20.06 -0.98 -11.79
C LYS A 91 -20.27 -1.32 -13.26
N SER A 92 -21.52 -1.23 -13.72
CA SER A 92 -21.89 -1.51 -15.11
C SER A 92 -21.18 -0.55 -16.06
N ASP A 93 -20.46 -1.10 -17.03
CA ASP A 93 -20.05 -0.35 -18.20
C ASP A 93 -21.29 -0.05 -19.07
N LYS A 94 -21.22 1.05 -19.83
CA LYS A 94 -22.29 1.47 -20.76
C LYS A 94 -22.69 0.39 -21.78
N ASP A 95 -21.85 -0.62 -21.98
CA ASP A 95 -22.00 -1.67 -22.98
C ASP A 95 -22.86 -2.87 -22.55
N ASN A 96 -23.48 -2.85 -21.37
CA ASN A 96 -24.47 -3.85 -20.92
C ASN A 96 -24.00 -5.32 -21.00
N GLN A 97 -22.68 -5.56 -21.04
CA GLN A 97 -22.11 -6.89 -21.00
C GLN A 97 -22.16 -7.41 -19.57
N GLU A 98 -22.82 -8.55 -19.37
CA GLU A 98 -22.81 -9.26 -18.08
C GLU A 98 -21.40 -9.72 -17.75
N LYS A 99 -20.74 -8.97 -16.84
CA LYS A 99 -19.45 -9.37 -16.28
C LYS A 99 -19.67 -10.13 -14.97
N PRO A 100 -18.86 -11.15 -14.69
CA PRO A 100 -18.88 -11.83 -13.41
C PRO A 100 -18.64 -10.84 -12.27
N ARG A 101 -19.47 -10.89 -11.23
CA ARG A 101 -19.31 -10.04 -10.04
C ARG A 101 -18.11 -10.51 -9.22
N VAL A 102 -17.29 -9.57 -8.79
CA VAL A 102 -16.12 -9.82 -7.96
C VAL A 102 -16.37 -9.31 -6.55
N SER A 103 -16.00 -10.06 -5.52
CA SER A 103 -16.09 -9.59 -4.15
C SER A 103 -14.93 -10.11 -3.30
N VAL A 104 -14.66 -9.44 -2.19
CA VAL A 104 -13.75 -9.97 -1.18
C VAL A 104 -14.50 -11.03 -0.37
N LEU A 105 -13.89 -12.21 -0.18
CA LEU A 105 -14.48 -13.28 0.61
C LEU A 105 -14.80 -12.83 2.04
N ARG A 106 -15.94 -13.29 2.57
CA ARG A 106 -16.37 -12.93 3.93
C ARG A 106 -15.35 -13.45 4.95
N GLY A 107 -14.87 -12.55 5.81
CA GLY A 107 -13.88 -12.85 6.84
C GLY A 107 -12.43 -12.69 6.41
N GLU A 108 -12.17 -12.39 5.13
CA GLU A 108 -10.81 -12.12 4.64
C GLU A 108 -10.23 -10.88 5.31
N LYS A 109 -8.99 -11.00 5.81
CA LYS A 109 -8.28 -9.89 6.45
C LYS A 109 -7.51 -9.09 5.41
N SER A 110 -7.71 -7.77 5.41
CA SER A 110 -6.90 -6.87 4.60
C SER A 110 -5.48 -6.77 5.12
N PHE A 111 -4.51 -6.54 4.23
CA PHE A 111 -3.16 -6.16 4.56
C PHE A 111 -2.96 -4.63 4.48
N PRO A 112 -2.29 -3.98 5.45
CA PRO A 112 -2.01 -2.55 5.37
C PRO A 112 -0.81 -2.26 4.44
N ILE A 113 -0.90 -1.18 3.68
CA ILE A 113 0.23 -0.56 2.97
C ILE A 113 0.30 0.91 3.35
N MET A 114 1.52 1.48 3.35
CA MET A 114 1.73 2.88 3.71
C MET A 114 2.05 3.71 2.46
N LEU A 115 1.33 4.80 2.27
CA LEU A 115 1.62 5.78 1.22
C LEU A 115 1.89 7.13 1.87
N THR A 116 3.10 7.65 1.64
CA THR A 116 3.42 9.03 2.01
C THR A 116 3.11 9.93 0.83
N THR A 117 2.12 10.80 1.00
CA THR A 117 1.79 11.86 0.05
C THR A 117 2.42 13.16 0.53
N PHE A 118 2.89 14.01 -0.37
CA PHE A 118 3.44 15.30 0.00
C PHE A 118 2.52 16.40 -0.51
N THR A 119 2.09 17.29 0.38
CA THR A 119 1.35 18.50 0.01
C THR A 119 2.35 19.65 0.00
N CYS A 120 2.56 20.24 -1.19
CA CYS A 120 3.41 21.42 -1.34
C CYS A 120 2.52 22.66 -1.34
N ILE A 121 2.79 23.61 -0.44
CA ILE A 121 1.99 24.82 -0.26
C ILE A 121 2.90 26.04 -0.44
N HIS A 122 2.59 26.91 -1.41
CA HIS A 122 3.31 28.16 -1.60
C HIS A 122 3.20 29.03 -0.34
N LYS A 123 4.30 29.63 0.11
CA LYS A 123 4.39 30.38 1.37
C LYS A 123 3.48 31.59 1.39
N ASP A 124 3.50 32.39 0.33
CA ASP A 124 2.72 33.63 0.27
C ASP A 124 1.28 33.44 -0.22
N SER A 125 1.08 32.79 -1.38
CA SER A 125 -0.26 32.63 -1.96
C SER A 125 -1.10 31.53 -1.29
N GLY A 126 -0.47 30.60 -0.57
CA GLY A 126 -1.15 29.41 -0.02
C GLY A 126 -1.57 28.38 -1.08
N GLU A 127 -1.17 28.55 -2.34
CA GLU A 127 -1.50 27.64 -3.43
C GLU A 127 -0.91 26.25 -3.20
N LYS A 128 -1.71 25.21 -3.50
CA LYS A 128 -1.31 23.81 -3.33
C LYS A 128 -0.96 23.19 -4.67
N ILE A 129 0.24 22.63 -4.76
CA ILE A 129 0.70 21.88 -5.93
C ILE A 129 0.99 20.42 -5.58
N LYS A 130 0.93 19.54 -6.58
CA LYS A 130 1.33 18.15 -6.43
C LYS A 130 2.85 18.07 -6.28
N TYR A 131 3.31 17.06 -5.55
CA TYR A 131 4.74 16.85 -5.33
C TYR A 131 5.52 16.65 -6.63
N ASP A 132 4.94 15.98 -7.62
CA ASP A 132 5.61 15.77 -8.91
C ASP A 132 5.78 17.06 -9.70
N ASP A 133 4.92 18.07 -9.51
CA ASP A 133 5.10 19.38 -10.11
C ASP A 133 6.12 20.21 -9.31
N TYR A 134 6.09 20.12 -7.98
CA TYR A 134 7.12 20.71 -7.11
C TYR A 134 8.53 20.22 -7.47
N LYS A 135 8.71 18.93 -7.79
CA LYS A 135 10.02 18.38 -8.18
C LYS A 135 10.62 19.05 -9.42
N LYS A 136 9.77 19.51 -10.34
CA LYS A 136 10.17 20.14 -11.61
C LYS A 136 10.59 21.61 -11.45
N LEU A 137 10.27 22.24 -10.31
CA LEU A 137 10.67 23.61 -10.01
C LEU A 137 12.19 23.74 -9.82
N SER A 138 12.72 24.93 -10.11
CA SER A 138 14.09 25.30 -9.79
C SER A 138 14.32 25.38 -8.28
N ASP A 139 15.57 25.31 -7.82
CA ASP A 139 15.89 25.35 -6.40
C ASP A 139 15.49 26.67 -5.73
N ASN A 140 15.44 27.76 -6.48
CA ASN A 140 14.97 29.05 -5.97
C ASN A 140 13.45 29.04 -5.80
N GLU A 141 12.70 28.54 -6.79
CA GLU A 141 11.24 28.42 -6.70
C GLU A 141 10.82 27.45 -5.59
N LYS A 142 11.56 26.35 -5.40
CA LYS A 142 11.30 25.39 -4.32
C LYS A 142 11.36 26.03 -2.92
N LYS A 143 12.20 27.05 -2.71
CA LYS A 143 12.28 27.78 -1.44
C LYS A 143 10.99 28.51 -1.12
N GLU A 144 10.17 28.82 -2.11
CA GLU A 144 8.88 29.49 -1.92
C GLU A 144 7.75 28.54 -1.48
N TYR A 145 8.02 27.24 -1.34
CA TYR A 145 7.04 26.26 -0.90
C TYR A 145 7.40 25.62 0.44
N ASN A 146 6.38 25.30 1.22
CA ASN A 146 6.46 24.39 2.35
C ASN A 146 5.99 23.00 1.92
N VAL A 147 6.76 21.97 2.23
CA VAL A 147 6.44 20.58 1.87
C VAL A 147 6.00 19.81 3.11
N TYR A 148 4.76 19.32 3.12
CA TYR A 148 4.17 18.61 4.25
C TYR A 148 3.95 17.14 3.89
N PRO A 149 4.72 16.20 4.48
CA PRO A 149 4.47 14.78 4.29
C PRO A 149 3.23 14.36 5.07
N LYS A 150 2.34 13.61 4.45
CA LYS A 150 1.18 12.97 5.07
C LYS A 150 1.25 11.48 4.78
N MET A 151 1.51 10.71 5.83
CA MET A 151 1.40 9.26 5.75
C MET A 151 -0.09 8.87 5.78
N GLN A 152 -0.43 7.87 5.00
CA GLN A 152 -1.76 7.28 4.97
C GLN A 152 -1.63 5.77 4.86
N VAL A 153 -2.45 5.05 5.62
CA VAL A 153 -2.55 3.60 5.53
C VAL A 153 -3.71 3.24 4.62
N PHE A 154 -3.44 2.45 3.60
CA PHE A 154 -4.45 1.83 2.75
C PHE A 154 -4.55 0.35 3.08
N ARG A 155 -5.76 -0.20 2.94
CA ARG A 155 -6.04 -1.63 3.15
C ARG A 155 -6.22 -2.31 1.81
N VAL A 156 -5.42 -3.33 1.56
CA VAL A 156 -5.43 -4.10 0.31
C VAL A 156 -5.73 -5.58 0.57
N PHE A 157 -6.25 -6.24 -0.45
CA PHE A 157 -6.56 -7.66 -0.47
C PHE A 157 -5.82 -8.30 -1.64
N ASN A 158 -5.32 -9.52 -1.45
CA ASN A 158 -4.77 -10.30 -2.54
C ASN A 158 -5.89 -10.76 -3.49
N VAL A 159 -5.63 -10.77 -4.79
CA VAL A 159 -6.61 -11.18 -5.80
C VAL A 159 -7.08 -12.63 -5.65
N ALA A 160 -6.26 -13.53 -5.11
CA ALA A 160 -6.64 -14.92 -4.87
C ALA A 160 -7.84 -15.04 -3.91
N ARG A 161 -8.03 -14.05 -3.04
CA ARG A 161 -9.11 -13.98 -2.04
C ARG A 161 -10.15 -12.89 -2.35
N ALA A 162 -9.96 -12.17 -3.45
CA ALA A 162 -10.98 -11.35 -4.09
C ALA A 162 -11.59 -12.16 -5.25
N SER A 163 -12.30 -13.23 -4.93
CA SER A 163 -12.84 -14.17 -5.91
C SER A 163 -14.15 -13.67 -6.54
N VAL A 164 -14.42 -14.17 -7.74
CA VAL A 164 -15.69 -14.02 -8.46
C VAL A 164 -16.79 -14.76 -7.70
N MET A 165 -17.89 -14.07 -7.36
CA MET A 165 -19.16 -14.74 -7.11
C MET A 165 -19.80 -14.99 -8.48
N VAL A 166 -19.78 -16.24 -8.93
CA VAL A 166 -20.67 -16.68 -10.01
C VAL A 166 -22.05 -16.78 -9.35
N ALA A 167 -22.99 -15.97 -9.82
CA ALA A 167 -24.40 -16.09 -9.43
C ALA A 167 -25.03 -17.28 -10.15
#